data_AF-A0A396RMM1-F1
#
_entry.id   AF-A0A396RMM1-F1
#
_cell.length_a   1.000
_cell.length_b   1.000
_cell.length_c   1.000
_cell.angle_alpha   90.00
_cell.angle_beta   90.00
_cell.angle_gamma   90.00
#
_symmetry.space_group_name_H-M   'P 1'
#
loop_
_entity.id
_entity.type
_entity.pdbx_description
1 polymer ?
#
loop_
_entity_poly.entity_id
_entity_poly.type
_entity_poly.pdbx_seq_one_letter_code
_entity_poly.pdbx_strand_id
1 'polypeptide(L)' 'MFKRIARLFTIKTKFEAFLVIYGLGLGAVERGLHYQQQYPGAFGWLLFALCPIAVFMAGAKILEAVELRRER' A
#
# COMPACT_ATOMS: atom_id res chain seq x y z
N MET A 1 12.50 2.45 25.78
CA MET A 1 12.91 2.24 24.37
C MET A 1 11.76 1.75 23.48
N PHE A 2 11.00 0.72 23.86
CA PHE A 2 9.89 0.16 23.07
C PHE A 2 8.84 1.19 22.58
N LYS A 3 8.47 2.18 23.41
CA LYS A 3 7.55 3.25 22.99
C LYS A 3 8.05 4.11 21.81
N ARG A 4 9.37 4.26 21.63
CA ARG A 4 9.94 4.98 20.47
C ARG A 4 9.86 4.18 19.19
N ILE A 5 10.05 2.85 19.25
CA ILE A 5 9.95 1.95 18.11
C ILE A 5 8.49 1.84 17.64
N ALA A 6 7.55 1.71 18.58
CA ALA A 6 6.12 1.69 18.26
C ALA A 6 5.65 2.94 17.50
N ARG A 7 6.32 4.08 17.72
CA ARG A 7 6.01 5.35 17.08
C ARG A 7 6.41 5.41 15.60
N LEU A 8 7.31 4.53 15.14
CA LEU A 8 7.61 4.39 13.69
C LEU A 8 6.46 3.69 12.94
N PHE A 9 5.65 2.89 13.63
CA PHE A 9 4.50 2.18 13.04
C PHE A 9 3.19 2.98 13.16
N THR A 10 3.25 4.21 13.68
CA THR A 10 2.08 5.09 13.75
C THR A 10 2.10 6.13 12.64
N ILE A 11 1.06 6.13 11.82
CA ILE A 11 0.86 7.10 10.74
C ILE A 11 0.08 8.29 11.30
N LYS A 12 0.72 9.47 11.38
CA LYS A 12 0.10 10.69 11.93
C LYS A 12 -0.25 11.70 10.85
N THR A 13 0.56 11.82 9.81
CA THR A 13 0.41 12.84 8.78
C THR A 13 -0.02 12.26 7.44
N LYS A 14 -0.66 13.08 6.59
CA LYS A 14 -0.99 12.66 5.21
C LYS A 14 0.28 12.32 4.43
N PHE A 15 1.40 12.99 4.70
CA PHE A 15 2.70 12.70 4.07
C PHE A 15 3.22 11.30 4.42
N GLU A 16 3.17 10.91 5.70
CA GLU A 16 3.54 9.54 6.13
C GLU A 16 2.60 8.50 5.49
N ALA A 17 1.31 8.80 5.39
CA ALA A 17 0.36 7.93 4.69
C ALA A 17 0.75 7.73 3.21
N PHE A 18 1.07 8.81 2.49
CA PHE A 18 1.52 8.72 1.10
C PHE A 18 2.84 7.93 0.96
N LEU A 19 3.78 8.08 1.88
CA LEU A 19 5.02 7.28 1.90
C LEU A 19 4.74 5.78 2.05
N VAL A 20 3.82 5.41 2.94
CA VAL A 20 3.41 4.01 3.13
C VAL A 20 2.70 3.48 1.88
N ILE A 21 1.74 4.23 1.34
CA ILE A 21 1.01 3.84 0.11
C ILE A 21 1.97 3.67 -1.07
N TYR A 22 2.95 4.56 -1.20
CA TYR A 22 3.99 4.47 -2.22
C TYR A 22 4.83 3.20 -2.06
N GLY A 23 5.28 2.88 -0.85
CA GLY A 23 6.01 1.63 -0.58
C GLY A 23 5.18 0.37 -0.88
N LEU A 24 3.91 0.37 -0.51
CA LEU A 24 2.97 -0.71 -0.86
C LEU A 24 2.78 -0.83 -2.38
N GLY A 25 2.70 0.30 -3.08
CA GLY A 25 2.58 0.36 -4.54
C GLY A 25 3.80 -0.22 -5.25
N LEU A 26 5.01 0.15 -4.82
CA LEU A 26 6.25 -0.41 -5.37
C LEU A 26 6.29 -1.93 -5.22
N GLY A 27 5.99 -2.46 -4.03
CA GLY A 27 5.96 -3.91 -3.79
C GLY A 27 4.86 -4.62 -4.60
N ALA A 28 3.71 -3.98 -4.79
CA ALA A 28 2.63 -4.54 -5.62
C ALA A 28 3.01 -4.64 -7.10
N VAL A 29 3.72 -3.64 -7.64
CA VAL A 29 4.22 -3.67 -9.02
C VAL A 29 5.32 -4.73 -9.19
N GLU A 30 6.26 -4.83 -8.25
CA GLU A 30 7.31 -5.86 -8.28
C GLU A 30 6.69 -7.28 -8.25
N ARG A 31 5.72 -7.52 -7.36
CA ARG A 31 4.98 -8.79 -7.34
C ARG A 31 4.16 -9.02 -8.60
N GLY A 32 3.53 -7.99 -9.14
CA GLY A 32 2.80 -8.07 -10.41
C GLY A 32 3.70 -8.53 -11.55
N LEU A 33 4.91 -7.95 -11.64
CA LEU A 33 5.91 -8.34 -12.65
C LEU A 33 6.33 -9.79 -12.50
N HIS A 34 6.49 -10.28 -11.26
CA HIS A 34 6.75 -11.70 -11.02
C HIS A 34 5.59 -12.59 -11.52
N TYR A 35 4.32 -12.18 -11.34
CA TYR A 35 3.18 -12.95 -11.87
C TYR A 35 3.14 -12.99 -13.40
N GLN A 36 3.57 -11.92 -14.07
CA GLN A 36 3.72 -11.92 -15.53
C GLN A 36 4.76 -12.93 -16.01
N GLN A 37 5.89 -13.04 -15.31
CA GLN A 37 6.96 -13.98 -15.68
C GLN A 37 6.57 -15.44 -15.38
N GLN A 38 5.86 -15.67 -14.28
CA GLN A 38 5.51 -17.01 -13.83
C GLN A 38 4.24 -17.57 -14.54
N TYR A 39 3.32 -16.70 -14.94
CA TYR A 39 2.08 -17.05 -15.62
C TYR A 39 1.95 -16.28 -16.94
N PRO A 40 2.64 -16.71 -18.01
CA PRO A 40 2.56 -16.05 -19.31
C PRO A 40 1.15 -16.13 -19.87
N GLY A 41 0.61 -15.00 -20.33
CA GLY A 41 -0.71 -14.89 -20.94
C GLY A 41 -1.63 -13.86 -20.26
N ALA A 42 -2.91 -13.89 -20.62
CA ALA A 42 -3.91 -12.95 -20.11
C ALA A 42 -4.09 -13.03 -18.58
N PHE A 43 -3.87 -14.21 -17.99
CA PHE A 43 -4.01 -14.42 -16.56
C PHE A 43 -2.93 -13.68 -15.74
N GLY A 44 -1.68 -13.63 -16.21
CA GLY A 44 -0.62 -12.86 -15.56
C GLY A 44 -0.90 -11.36 -15.57
N TRP A 45 -1.49 -10.83 -16.64
CA TRP A 45 -1.94 -9.43 -16.71
C TRP A 45 -3.11 -9.14 -15.76
N LEU A 46 -4.05 -10.07 -15.61
CA LEU A 46 -5.14 -9.95 -14.66
C LEU A 46 -4.62 -9.92 -13.21
N LEU A 47 -3.72 -10.84 -12.85
CA LEU A 47 -3.07 -10.85 -11.54
C LEU A 47 -2.23 -9.59 -11.29
N PHE A 48 -1.51 -9.12 -12.32
CA PHE A 48 -0.78 -7.85 -12.27
C PHE A 48 -1.70 -6.68 -11.95
N ALA A 49 -2.87 -6.59 -12.60
CA ALA A 49 -3.81 -5.50 -12.39
C ALA A 49 -4.50 -5.54 -11.01
N LEU A 50 -4.73 -6.72 -10.45
CA LEU A 50 -5.33 -6.88 -9.13
C LEU A 50 -4.41 -6.37 -8.00
N CYS A 51 -3.10 -6.50 -8.14
CA CYS A 51 -2.12 -6.03 -7.14
C CYS A 51 -2.25 -4.53 -6.81
N PRO A 52 -2.17 -3.59 -7.77
CA PRO A 52 -2.34 -2.16 -7.51
C PRO A 52 -3.78 -1.80 -7.11
N ILE A 53 -4.81 -2.52 -7.61
CA ILE A 53 -6.20 -2.33 -7.17
C ILE A 53 -6.34 -2.54 -5.65
N ALA A 54 -5.70 -3.59 -5.11
CA ALA A 54 -5.67 -3.81 -3.67
C ALA A 54 -4.98 -2.66 -2.91
N VAL A 55 -3.89 -2.11 -3.46
CA VAL A 55 -3.19 -0.96 -2.88
C VAL A 55 -4.06 0.30 -2.91
N PHE A 56 -4.84 0.54 -3.96
CA PHE A 56 -5.75 1.69 -4.01
C PHE A 56 -6.83 1.61 -2.92
N MET A 57 -7.43 0.43 -2.72
CA MET A 57 -8.42 0.22 -1.64
C MET A 57 -7.79 0.42 -0.26
N ALA A 58 -6.60 -0.14 -0.03
CA ALA A 58 -5.86 0.05 1.22
C ALA A 58 -5.47 1.51 1.44
N GLY A 59 -4.98 2.19 0.40
CA GLY A 59 -4.55 3.58 0.44
C GLY A 59 -5.69 4.54 0.77
N ALA A 60 -6.88 4.33 0.18
CA ALA A 60 -8.07 5.09 0.53
C ALA A 60 -8.41 4.96 2.02
N LYS A 61 -8.35 3.74 2.57
CA LYS A 61 -8.60 3.50 4.00
C LYS A 61 -7.53 4.07 4.93
N ILE A 62 -6.26 4.07 4.51
CA ILE A 62 -5.18 4.71 5.28
C ILE A 62 -5.40 6.22 5.33
N LEU A 63 -5.73 6.85 4.20
CA LEU A 63 -6.01 8.28 4.14
C LEU A 63 -7.23 8.66 4.97
N GLU A 64 -8.32 7.91 4.85
CA GLU A 64 -9.55 8.08 5.65
C GLU A 64 -9.25 8.01 7.16
N ALA A 65 -8.46 7.02 7.58
CA ALA A 65 -8.07 6.87 8.99
C ALA A 65 -7.20 8.03 9.52
N VAL A 66 -6.40 8.66 8.67
CA VAL A 66 -5.60 9.84 9.03
C VAL A 66 -6.47 11.09 9.11
N GLU A 67 -7.44 11.25 8.21
CA GLU A 67 -8.44 12.33 8.24
C GLU A 67 -9.27 12.25 9.53
N LEU A 68 -9.83 11.08 9.84
CA LEU A 68 -10.64 10.84 11.04
C LEU A 68 -9.89 11.12 12.35
N ARG A 69 -8.59 10.84 12.41
CA ARG A 69 -7.75 11.16 13.57
C ARG A 69 -7.44 12.64 13.71
N ARG A 70 -7.59 13.43 12.65
CA ARG A 70 -7.39 14.88 12.67
C ARG A 70 -8.65 15.62 13.12
N GLU A 71 -9.82 15.06 12.84
CA GLU A 71 -11.12 15.62 13.23
C GLU A 71 -11.52 15.32 14.69
N ARG A 72 -10.88 14.32 15.33
CA ARG A 72 -10.99 14.05 16.77
C ARG A 72 -9.91 14.79 17.56
#